data_AF-A0A0M9VMZ3-F1
#
_entry.id   AF-A0A0M9VMZ3-F1
#
_cell.length_a   1.000
_cell.length_b   1.000
_cell.length_c   1.000
_cell.angle_alpha   90.00
_cell.angle_beta   90.00
_cell.angle_gamma   90.00
#
_symmetry.space_group_name_H-M   'P 1'
#
loop_
_entity.id
_entity.type
_entity.pdbx_description
1 polymer ?
#
loop_
_entity_poly.entity_id
_entity_poly.type
_entity_poly.pdbx_seq_one_letter_code
_entity_poly.pdbx_strand_id
1 'polypeptide(L)'
;MKLCDFGVSGELINSVAGTFTGTSTYMAPERIMGQPYTITSDVWSLGVTILELALNRYPFTEDGEPPMGPIDLLTFLLNSPLPTLKDDPERGVRWSRSLRDLVERCLIRDGTKRDSIRVLLQHPLVKRAELIPNTDMARFVAKVWNWPVPEM
;
A
#
# COMPACT_ATOMS: atom_id res chain seq x y z
N MET A 1 8.34 12.75 7.37
CA MET A 1 7.99 12.17 6.06
C MET A 1 7.06 13.12 5.32
N LYS A 2 7.16 13.22 3.99
CA LYS A 2 6.28 14.00 3.13
C LYS A 2 5.93 13.16 1.90
N LEU A 3 4.72 13.33 1.37
CA LEU A 3 4.34 12.76 0.07
C LEU A 3 4.94 13.60 -1.05
N CYS A 4 5.41 12.93 -2.10
CA CYS A 4 6.01 13.54 -3.27
C CYS A 4 5.47 12.83 -4.53
N ASP A 5 5.55 13.48 -5.68
CA ASP A 5 5.19 12.93 -7.00
C ASP A 5 3.70 12.61 -7.20
N PHE A 6 2.91 13.66 -7.44
CA PHE A 6 1.52 13.60 -7.86
C PHE A 6 1.38 13.60 -9.39
N GLY A 7 2.42 13.17 -10.13
CA GLY A 7 2.60 13.41 -11.57
C GLY A 7 1.49 12.92 -12.52
N VAL A 8 0.49 12.20 -12.01
CA VAL A 8 -0.67 11.69 -12.76
C VAL A 8 -2.01 12.23 -12.25
N SER A 9 -2.02 13.12 -11.25
CA SER A 9 -3.24 13.70 -10.69
C SER A 9 -3.96 14.66 -11.65
N GLY A 10 -3.33 15.04 -12.78
CA GLY A 10 -3.87 15.96 -13.79
C GLY A 10 -4.31 15.33 -15.12
N GLU A 11 -3.89 14.10 -15.46
CA GLU A 11 -4.27 13.43 -16.72
C GLU A 11 -5.63 12.70 -16.64
N LEU A 12 -6.52 13.15 -15.77
CA LEU A 12 -7.81 12.50 -15.52
C LEU A 12 -8.84 12.65 -16.66
N ILE A 13 -8.56 13.46 -17.69
CA ILE A 13 -9.61 13.89 -18.63
C ILE A 13 -9.53 13.22 -20.01
N ASN A 14 -8.37 12.75 -20.50
CA ASN A 14 -8.32 12.25 -21.89
C ASN A 14 -7.19 11.26 -22.21
N SER A 15 -6.76 10.43 -21.26
CA SER A 15 -5.88 9.31 -21.62
C SER A 15 -6.71 8.12 -22.12
N VAL A 16 -7.14 8.20 -23.37
CA VAL A 16 -7.15 7.03 -24.28
C VAL A 16 -5.69 6.68 -24.57
N ALA A 17 -4.89 6.49 -23.51
CA ALA A 17 -3.55 5.96 -23.61
C ALA A 17 -3.71 4.44 -23.70
N GLY A 18 -3.85 3.95 -24.93
CA GLY A 18 -3.80 2.53 -25.29
C GLY A 18 -2.43 1.89 -25.06
N THR A 19 -1.66 2.38 -24.10
CA THR A 19 -0.35 1.86 -23.70
C THR A 19 -0.33 1.70 -22.19
N PHE A 20 -0.41 0.43 -21.80
CA PHE A 20 -0.26 -0.13 -20.46
C PHE A 20 1.18 0.07 -19.90
N THR A 21 1.76 1.25 -20.10
CA THR A 21 3.17 1.54 -19.78
C THR A 21 3.23 2.59 -18.67
N GLY A 22 3.21 2.09 -17.44
CA GLY A 22 3.26 2.80 -16.16
C GLY A 22 2.94 1.81 -15.03
N THR A 23 3.45 2.04 -13.82
CA THR A 23 3.43 1.11 -12.66
C THR A 23 2.00 0.68 -12.25
N SER A 24 1.42 -0.31 -12.94
CA SER A 24 0.12 -0.93 -12.60
C SER A 24 0.15 -1.70 -11.28
N THR A 25 1.34 -1.94 -10.75
CA THR A 25 1.67 -2.72 -9.55
C THR A 25 0.91 -2.27 -8.29
N TYR A 26 0.59 -0.98 -8.14
CA TYR A 26 -0.15 -0.47 -6.97
C TYR A 26 -1.59 -0.07 -7.30
N MET A 27 -2.01 -0.27 -8.56
CA MET A 27 -3.29 0.20 -9.04
C MET A 27 -4.44 -0.63 -8.46
N ALA A 28 -5.50 0.04 -8.04
CA ALA A 28 -6.70 -0.63 -7.54
C ALA A 28 -7.40 -1.45 -8.65
N PRO A 29 -8.09 -2.56 -8.33
CA PRO A 29 -8.73 -3.42 -9.33
C PRO A 29 -9.65 -2.66 -10.27
N GLU A 30 -10.43 -1.73 -9.74
CA GLU A 30 -11.36 -0.91 -10.54
C GLU A 30 -10.61 -0.08 -11.59
N ARG A 31 -9.42 0.43 -11.27
CA ARG A 31 -8.59 1.22 -12.19
C ARG A 31 -7.97 0.37 -13.29
N ILE A 32 -7.53 -0.85 -12.98
CA ILE A 32 -7.01 -1.79 -13.97
C ILE A 32 -8.11 -2.20 -14.96
N MET A 33 -9.37 -2.27 -14.49
CA MET A 33 -10.56 -2.50 -15.33
C MET A 33 -11.01 -1.27 -16.13
N GLY A 34 -10.32 -0.12 -16.02
CA GLY A 34 -10.69 1.12 -16.70
C GLY A 34 -11.86 1.88 -16.08
N GLN A 35 -12.26 1.55 -14.84
CA GLN A 35 -13.29 2.32 -14.12
C GLN A 35 -12.74 3.69 -13.68
N PRO A 36 -13.62 4.67 -13.40
CA PRO A 36 -13.21 5.97 -12.90
C PRO A 36 -12.37 5.87 -11.63
N TYR A 37 -11.33 6.71 -11.57
CA TYR A 37 -10.55 6.88 -10.36
C TYR A 37 -11.35 7.58 -9.27
N THR A 38 -11.15 7.12 -8.04
CA THR A 38 -11.72 7.74 -6.85
C THR A 38 -10.67 7.83 -5.75
N ILE A 39 -10.96 8.61 -4.70
CA ILE A 39 -10.07 8.74 -3.53
C ILE A 39 -9.82 7.37 -2.87
N THR A 40 -10.77 6.43 -2.94
CA THR A 40 -10.58 5.09 -2.38
C THR A 40 -9.62 4.24 -3.22
N SER A 41 -9.32 4.61 -4.46
CA SER A 41 -8.26 3.96 -5.25
C SER A 41 -6.87 4.22 -4.66
N ASP A 42 -6.61 5.39 -4.07
CA ASP A 42 -5.35 5.65 -3.34
C ASP A 42 -5.24 4.85 -2.04
N VAL A 43 -6.38 4.62 -1.38
CA VAL A 43 -6.44 3.80 -0.17
C VAL A 43 -5.98 2.36 -0.45
N TRP A 44 -6.29 1.83 -1.64
CA TRP A 44 -5.75 0.55 -2.07
C TRP A 44 -4.24 0.59 -2.20
N SER A 45 -3.69 1.55 -2.93
CA SER A 45 -2.25 1.72 -3.11
C SER A 45 -1.53 1.79 -1.76
N LEU A 46 -2.10 2.52 -0.79
CA LEU A 46 -1.61 2.57 0.59
C LEU A 46 -1.58 1.19 1.24
N GLY A 47 -2.66 0.41 1.11
CA GLY A 47 -2.74 -0.97 1.63
C GLY A 47 -1.67 -1.88 1.04
N VAL A 48 -1.44 -1.79 -0.28
CA VAL A 48 -0.40 -2.55 -0.98
C VAL A 48 0.99 -2.15 -0.49
N THR A 49 1.28 -0.85 -0.36
CA THR A 49 2.56 -0.36 0.15
C THR A 49 2.82 -0.80 1.59
N ILE A 50 1.82 -0.71 2.49
CA ILE A 50 1.99 -1.18 3.88
C ILE A 50 2.31 -2.67 3.90
N LEU A 51 1.60 -3.46 3.08
CA LEU A 51 1.80 -4.90 3.00
C LEU A 51 3.19 -5.26 2.42
N GLU A 52 3.62 -4.56 1.38
CA GLU A 52 4.95 -4.71 0.78
C GLU A 52 6.06 -4.40 1.79
N LEU A 53 5.98 -3.27 2.50
CA LEU A 53 6.96 -2.88 3.51
C LEU A 53 7.04 -3.91 4.65
N ALA A 54 5.91 -4.49 5.03
CA ALA A 54 5.84 -5.51 6.06
C ALA A 54 6.42 -6.86 5.60
N LEU A 55 6.16 -7.26 4.34
CA LEU A 55 6.66 -8.51 3.78
C LEU A 55 8.10 -8.40 3.25
N ASN A 56 8.62 -7.17 3.10
CA ASN A 56 9.88 -6.86 2.44
C ASN A 56 9.95 -7.38 0.99
N ARG A 57 8.79 -7.47 0.33
CA ARG A 57 8.63 -7.86 -1.08
C ARG A 57 7.25 -7.45 -1.57
N TYR A 58 7.11 -7.30 -2.89
CA TYR A 58 5.81 -7.03 -3.48
C TYR A 58 4.82 -8.19 -3.21
N PRO A 59 3.60 -7.90 -2.71
CA PRO A 59 2.72 -8.94 -2.17
C PRO A 59 2.05 -9.83 -3.22
N PHE A 60 1.98 -9.39 -4.48
CA PHE A 60 1.30 -10.11 -5.56
C PHE A 60 2.27 -10.78 -6.55
N THR A 61 3.53 -10.95 -6.18
CA THR A 61 4.50 -11.73 -6.95
C THR A 61 5.23 -12.66 -6.00
N GLU A 62 5.47 -13.90 -6.44
CA GLU A 62 6.20 -14.88 -5.65
C GLU A 62 7.69 -14.54 -5.63
N ASP A 63 8.38 -14.97 -4.58
CA ASP A 63 9.80 -14.72 -4.43
C ASP A 63 10.59 -15.41 -5.55
N GLY A 64 11.32 -14.62 -6.34
CA GLY A 64 12.13 -15.10 -7.47
C GLY A 64 11.41 -15.13 -8.81
N GLU A 65 10.11 -14.83 -8.86
CA GLU A 65 9.33 -14.79 -10.10
C GLU A 65 9.32 -13.37 -10.72
N PRO A 66 9.20 -13.25 -12.06
CA PRO A 66 9.05 -11.96 -12.70
C PRO A 66 7.72 -11.30 -12.30
N PRO A 67 7.65 -9.94 -12.27
CA PRO A 67 6.41 -9.23 -11.98
C PRO A 67 5.27 -9.67 -12.91
N MET A 68 4.07 -9.87 -12.34
CA MET A 68 2.89 -10.21 -13.13
C MET A 68 2.59 -9.13 -14.17
N GLY A 69 2.22 -9.57 -15.37
CA GLY A 69 1.63 -8.69 -16.36
C GLY A 69 0.29 -8.12 -15.84
N PRO A 70 -0.22 -7.01 -16.40
CA PRO A 70 -1.42 -6.39 -15.86
C PRO A 70 -2.69 -7.25 -15.95
N ILE A 71 -2.80 -8.10 -16.97
CA ILE A 71 -3.91 -9.04 -17.13
C ILE A 71 -3.84 -10.14 -16.06
N ASP A 72 -2.65 -10.67 -15.80
CA ASP A 72 -2.45 -11.71 -14.78
C ASP A 72 -2.70 -11.15 -13.38
N LEU A 73 -2.21 -9.93 -13.12
CA LEU A 73 -2.49 -9.22 -11.88
C LEU A 73 -3.99 -8.98 -11.71
N LEU A 74 -4.70 -8.51 -12.74
CA LEU A 74 -6.16 -8.35 -12.66
C LEU A 74 -6.85 -9.69 -12.36
N THR A 75 -6.45 -10.75 -13.05
CA THR A 75 -7.00 -12.09 -12.85
C THR A 75 -6.78 -12.57 -11.42
N PHE A 76 -5.59 -12.36 -10.87
CA PHE A 76 -5.27 -12.67 -9.48
C PHE A 76 -6.14 -11.85 -8.53
N LEU A 77 -6.23 -10.53 -8.72
CA LEU A 77 -6.96 -9.63 -7.85
C LEU A 77 -8.46 -9.95 -7.81
N LEU A 78 -9.04 -10.42 -8.92
CA LEU A 78 -10.45 -10.79 -9.01
C LEU A 78 -10.75 -12.19 -8.44
N ASN A 79 -9.87 -13.16 -8.67
CA ASN A 79 -10.21 -14.58 -8.46
C ASN A 79 -9.44 -15.26 -7.31
N SER A 80 -8.29 -14.72 -6.90
CA SER A 80 -7.43 -15.31 -5.87
C SER A 80 -7.59 -14.59 -4.53
N PRO A 81 -7.44 -15.29 -3.39
CA PRO A 81 -7.44 -14.65 -2.08
C PRO A 81 -6.31 -13.62 -1.99
N LEU A 82 -6.62 -12.44 -1.44
CA LEU A 82 -5.62 -11.38 -1.29
C LEU A 82 -4.59 -11.78 -0.23
N PRO A 83 -3.31 -11.41 -0.44
CA PRO A 83 -2.27 -11.60 0.55
C PRO A 83 -2.64 -10.79 1.81
N THR A 84 -2.39 -11.41 2.95
CA THR A 84 -2.64 -10.83 4.27
C THR A 84 -1.36 -10.85 5.07
N LEU A 85 -1.24 -9.94 6.05
CA LEU A 85 -0.13 -10.00 7.00
C LEU A 85 -0.19 -11.32 7.76
N LYS A 86 0.87 -12.11 7.73
CA LYS A 86 1.01 -13.36 8.49
C LYS A 86 2.17 -13.22 9.45
N ASP A 87 2.03 -13.82 10.63
CA ASP A 87 3.17 -13.86 11.57
C ASP A 87 4.27 -14.74 10.94
N ASP A 88 5.52 -14.39 11.19
CA ASP A 88 6.68 -15.13 10.70
C ASP A 88 7.57 -15.46 11.91
N PRO A 89 7.33 -16.61 12.57
CA PRO A 89 8.10 -17.02 13.74
C PRO A 89 9.58 -17.27 13.45
N GLU A 90 9.94 -17.67 12.23
CA GLU A 90 11.33 -17.92 11.84
C GLU A 90 12.14 -16.63 11.82
N ARG A 91 11.53 -15.53 11.40
CA ARG A 91 12.11 -14.18 11.47
C ARG A 91 11.80 -13.45 12.79
N GLY A 92 11.11 -14.10 13.72
CA GLY A 92 10.69 -13.49 14.99
C GLY A 92 9.67 -12.35 14.84
N VAL A 93 8.92 -12.31 13.74
CA VAL A 93 7.98 -11.23 13.42
C VAL A 93 6.57 -11.61 13.87
N ARG A 94 5.93 -10.69 14.61
CA ARG A 94 4.53 -10.79 15.01
C ARG A 94 3.79 -9.48 14.74
N TRP A 95 2.72 -9.55 13.96
CA TRP A 95 1.94 -8.37 13.58
C TRP A 95 0.77 -8.12 14.52
N SER A 96 0.59 -6.86 14.91
CA SER A 96 -0.57 -6.45 15.71
C SER A 96 -1.88 -6.68 14.96
N ARG A 97 -2.94 -7.02 15.71
CA ARG A 97 -4.30 -7.15 15.14
C ARG A 97 -4.78 -5.86 14.47
N SER A 98 -4.43 -4.71 15.04
CA SER A 98 -4.79 -3.42 14.47
C SER A 98 -4.09 -3.13 13.14
N LEU A 99 -2.85 -3.58 12.93
CA LEU A 99 -2.19 -3.41 11.63
C LEU A 99 -2.82 -4.33 10.58
N ARG A 100 -3.15 -5.56 10.94
CA ARG A 100 -3.87 -6.51 10.08
C ARG A 100 -5.22 -5.93 9.63
N ASP A 101 -6.02 -5.45 10.58
CA ASP A 101 -7.33 -4.84 10.31
C ASP A 101 -7.22 -3.60 9.40
N LEU A 102 -6.22 -2.73 9.63
CA LEU A 102 -5.99 -1.57 8.78
C LEU A 102 -5.70 -1.97 7.33
N VAL A 103 -4.81 -2.95 7.11
CA VAL A 103 -4.46 -3.44 5.77
C VAL A 103 -5.66 -4.10 5.10
N GLU A 104 -6.43 -4.91 5.83
CA GLU A 104 -7.64 -5.57 5.33
C GLU A 104 -8.70 -4.55 4.86
N ARG A 105 -8.91 -3.46 5.62
CA ARG A 105 -9.81 -2.36 5.22
C ARG A 105 -9.35 -1.61 3.97
N CYS A 106 -8.03 -1.45 3.81
CA CYS A 106 -7.45 -0.85 2.62
C CYS A 106 -7.60 -1.74 1.38
N LEU A 107 -7.51 -3.07 1.55
CA LEU A 107 -7.49 -4.05 0.47
C LEU A 107 -8.88 -4.65 0.17
N ILE A 108 -9.96 -3.91 0.42
CA ILE A 108 -11.29 -4.29 -0.06
C ILE A 108 -11.34 -4.10 -1.59
N ARG A 109 -11.59 -5.17 -2.34
CA ARG A 109 -11.62 -5.13 -3.82
C ARG A 109 -12.63 -4.14 -4.38
N ASP A 110 -13.83 -4.13 -3.81
CA ASP A 110 -14.91 -3.23 -4.20
C ASP A 110 -14.62 -1.82 -3.67
N GLY A 111 -14.17 -0.93 -4.56
CA GLY A 111 -13.81 0.46 -4.22
C GLY A 111 -14.95 1.27 -3.60
N THR A 112 -16.22 0.84 -3.75
CA THR A 112 -17.39 1.50 -3.13
C THR A 112 -17.60 1.07 -1.68
N LYS A 113 -17.10 -0.10 -1.30
CA LYS A 113 -17.14 -0.64 0.07
C LYS A 113 -15.83 -0.41 0.83
N ARG A 114 -14.76 -0.10 0.11
CA ARG A 114 -13.45 0.21 0.69
C ARG A 114 -13.55 1.44 1.58
N ASP A 115 -13.02 1.34 2.79
CA ASP A 115 -13.08 2.44 3.76
C ASP A 115 -12.41 3.70 3.19
N SER A 116 -13.08 4.83 3.30
CA SER A 116 -12.49 6.11 2.90
C SER A 116 -11.35 6.52 3.82
N ILE A 117 -10.43 7.36 3.34
CA ILE A 117 -9.33 7.87 4.16
C ILE A 117 -9.83 8.57 5.44
N ARG A 118 -11.00 9.23 5.40
CA ARG A 118 -11.60 9.88 6.57
C ARG A 118 -11.96 8.88 7.67
N VAL A 119 -12.42 7.69 7.28
CA VAL A 119 -12.73 6.58 8.20
C VAL A 119 -11.42 5.99 8.74
N LEU A 120 -10.44 5.75 7.86
CA LEU A 120 -9.15 5.18 8.26
C LEU A 120 -8.35 6.09 9.21
N LEU A 121 -8.48 7.42 9.11
CA LEU A 121 -7.87 8.35 10.07
C LEU A 121 -8.42 8.19 11.51
N GLN A 122 -9.61 7.59 11.67
CA GLN A 122 -10.18 7.27 12.98
C GLN A 122 -9.84 5.84 13.44
N HIS A 123 -9.11 5.07 12.63
CA HIS A 123 -8.75 3.70 12.95
C HIS A 123 -7.88 3.65 14.23
N PRO A 124 -8.08 2.66 15.14
CA PRO A 124 -7.34 2.59 16.40
C PRO A 124 -5.82 2.62 16.26
N LEU A 125 -5.27 2.01 15.20
CA LEU A 125 -3.83 2.07 14.91
C LEU A 125 -3.35 3.51 14.68
N VAL A 126 -4.09 4.27 13.87
CA VAL A 126 -3.72 5.64 13.49
C VAL A 126 -3.85 6.56 14.70
N LYS A 127 -4.97 6.46 15.43
CA LYS A 127 -5.17 7.21 16.69
C LYS A 127 -4.13 6.90 17.74
N ARG A 128 -3.74 5.62 17.88
CA ARG A 128 -2.65 5.25 18.79
C ARG A 128 -1.31 5.83 18.32
N ALA A 129 -1.02 5.81 17.02
CA ALA A 129 0.22 6.35 16.47
C ALA A 129 0.34 7.88 16.66
N GLU A 130 -0.77 8.62 16.57
CA GLU A 130 -0.83 10.07 16.86
C GLU A 130 -0.44 10.40 18.31
N LEU A 131 -0.68 9.47 19.25
CA LEU A 131 -0.39 9.64 20.67
C LEU A 131 1.04 9.25 21.06
N ILE A 132 1.81 8.62 20.17
CA ILE A 132 3.19 8.23 20.44
C ILE A 132 4.08 9.48 20.28
N PRO A 133 4.63 10.05 21.37
CA PRO A 133 5.48 11.22 21.26
C PRO A 133 6.81 10.80 20.61
N ASN A 134 7.29 11.60 19.65
CA ASN A 134 8.67 11.57 19.15
C ASN A 134 9.20 10.19 18.76
N THR A 135 8.55 9.51 17.81
CA THR A 135 9.27 8.50 17.01
C THR A 135 10.37 9.23 16.23
N ASP A 136 11.62 9.06 16.66
CA ASP A 136 12.78 9.69 16.03
C ASP A 136 13.10 9.03 14.68
N MET A 137 12.30 9.41 13.68
CA MET A 137 12.46 8.94 12.31
C MET A 137 13.79 9.38 11.70
N ALA A 138 14.35 10.51 12.16
CA ALA A 138 15.63 11.01 11.66
C ALA A 138 16.76 10.06 12.09
N ARG A 139 16.79 9.67 13.36
CA ARG A 139 17.72 8.65 13.86
C ARG A 139 17.48 7.27 13.27
N PHE A 140 16.23 6.87 13.05
CA PHE A 140 15.92 5.61 12.37
C PHE A 140 16.53 5.57 10.96
N VAL A 141 16.27 6.60 10.14
CA VAL A 141 16.83 6.70 8.79
C VAL A 141 18.36 6.77 8.84
N ALA A 142 18.93 7.58 9.74
CA ALA A 142 20.38 7.65 9.89
C ALA A 142 21.00 6.28 10.20
N LYS A 143 20.37 5.49 11.07
CA LYS A 143 20.82 4.14 11.39
C LYS A 143 20.75 3.18 10.18
N VAL A 144 19.63 3.20 9.44
CA VAL A 144 19.44 2.29 8.30
C VAL A 144 20.41 2.61 7.15
N TRP A 145 20.67 3.89 6.89
CA TRP A 145 21.60 4.34 5.83
C TRP A 145 23.04 4.54 6.31
N ASN A 146 23.34 4.22 7.58
CA ASN A 146 24.65 4.43 8.20
C ASN A 146 25.17 5.88 8.07
N TRP A 147 24.28 6.86 8.26
CA TRP A 147 24.59 8.28 8.28
C TRP A 147 24.91 8.77 9.70
N PRO A 148 25.58 9.93 9.84
CA PRO A 148 25.74 10.59 11.14
C PRO A 148 24.37 10.85 11.79
N VAL A 149 24.25 10.53 13.08
CA VAL A 149 23.02 10.77 13.83
C VAL A 149 22.87 12.28 14.05
N PRO A 150 21.74 12.89 13.64
CA PRO A 150 21.50 14.31 13.89
C PRO A 150 21.49 14.59 15.40
N GLU A 151 22.13 15.68 15.81
CA GLU A 151 21.97 16.20 17.18
C GLU A 151 20.53 16.71 17.35
N MET A 152 19.92 16.39 18.50
CA MET A 152 18.52 16.70 18.83
C MET A 152 18.26 18.20 18.99
#